data_AF-A0A5W7S1F7-F1
#
_entry.id   AF-A0A5W7S1F7-F1
#
_cell.length_a   1.000
_cell.length_b   1.000
_cell.length_c   1.000
_cell.angle_alpha   90.00
_cell.angle_beta   90.00
_cell.angle_gamma   90.00
#
_symmetry.space_group_name_H-M   'P 1'
#
loop_
_entity.id
_entity.type
_entity.pdbx_description
1 polymer ?
#
loop_
_entity_poly.entity_id
_entity_poly.type
_entity_poly.pdbx_seq_one_letter_code
_entity_poly.pdbx_strand_id
1 'polypeptide(L)'
;FGHTRAGQERSRRYRPEDEESWLAQTPLNHAVYIQEQGHDACGRTAWQRAGAERLTGSHESVASWRPLGEHRYAWDKSDRLTGHEVWSKTRSEQETRYRYDNRDQITSVLRLNADGPAQEERYRYTVNEQIAESRINGILSQHDYRNECVTQAGDSRYEYDACGRVIKRTEQKRGFRPQEWRYRWDDFDRLREVRTPDGEVWQYSYDAFGRRTAKRNIIRAAWKQNHHTVSEVRYQWLGMALSASEKRYADGSPALREQWHYRGGFELLAKEARAANDDTSDFYPILIGPDGAPQEMYSANGRKVWRRQRSLWGLAAANDASPDARESCDAGFMGQWQDEESGLWYNLHRYMDSRTGQYLSPDPLKLGGGLNTQSYVHNPVGGCDPVGLKGCILKEVDNEDYDFELHISKKEYPETAQHIEDAINSGKADVVTIDRDNSAANRAKSLKGVPTKPGKDRDEWPMAMFKEGGTGADVEYISPSDNRGAGSSIGHALKNVDEGARVKIIIDE
;
A
#
# COMPACT_ATOMS: atom_id res chain seq x y z
N PHE A 1 9.88 31.90 -15.83
CA PHE A 1 9.51 33.15 -15.13
C PHE A 1 8.68 34.01 -16.06
N GLY A 2 7.52 34.45 -15.62
CA GLY A 2 6.54 35.23 -16.38
C GLY A 2 5.13 34.97 -15.87
N HIS A 3 4.56 35.92 -15.13
CA HIS A 3 3.22 35.85 -14.57
C HIS A 3 2.16 36.15 -15.63
N THR A 4 1.14 35.29 -15.73
CA THR A 4 -0.19 35.63 -16.28
C THR A 4 -1.30 34.99 -15.44
N ARG A 5 -2.42 35.70 -15.31
CA ARG A 5 -3.55 35.46 -14.41
C ARG A 5 -4.42 34.26 -14.79
N ALA A 6 -4.90 33.58 -13.74
CA ALA A 6 -6.20 32.92 -13.54
C ALA A 6 -6.79 31.99 -14.64
N GLY A 7 -6.91 30.71 -14.27
CA GLY A 7 -8.08 29.89 -14.62
C GLY A 7 -8.08 29.24 -16.00
N GLN A 8 -7.21 28.25 -16.23
CA GLN A 8 -7.44 27.13 -17.14
C GLN A 8 -6.36 26.07 -16.88
N GLU A 9 -6.79 24.81 -16.66
CA GLU A 9 -5.91 23.66 -16.51
C GLU A 9 -4.97 23.54 -17.70
N ARG A 10 -3.65 23.43 -17.44
CA ARG A 10 -2.72 22.92 -18.43
C ARG A 10 -2.79 21.40 -18.38
N SER A 11 -3.37 20.79 -19.41
CA SER A 11 -2.99 19.44 -19.80
C SER A 11 -1.47 19.40 -19.92
N ARG A 12 -0.79 18.67 -19.03
CA ARG A 12 0.65 18.49 -19.14
C ARG A 12 0.89 17.36 -20.13
N ARG A 13 1.02 17.73 -21.40
CA ARG A 13 1.62 16.87 -22.42
C ARG A 13 3.11 16.77 -22.14
N TYR A 14 3.61 15.56 -21.99
CA TYR A 14 5.03 15.30 -22.16
C TYR A 14 5.39 15.65 -23.61
N ARG A 15 6.26 16.63 -23.81
CA ARG A 15 6.84 16.95 -25.12
C ARG A 15 8.34 16.68 -25.04
N PRO A 16 8.85 15.62 -25.69
CA PRO A 16 10.27 15.44 -25.84
C PRO A 16 10.73 16.35 -26.96
N GLU A 17 11.18 17.57 -26.63
CA GLU A 17 11.68 18.49 -27.66
C GLU A 17 13.20 18.36 -27.91
N ASP A 18 13.98 17.63 -27.09
CA ASP A 18 15.44 17.54 -27.27
C ASP A 18 16.10 16.18 -26.94
N GLU A 19 15.34 15.09 -26.85
CA GLU A 19 15.91 13.73 -26.82
C GLU A 19 15.29 12.91 -27.95
N GLU A 20 16.10 12.09 -28.63
CA GLU A 20 15.66 11.13 -29.67
C GLU A 20 14.50 10.28 -29.15
N SER A 21 13.29 10.81 -29.32
CA SER A 21 12.08 10.26 -28.77
C SER A 21 11.76 8.98 -29.54
N TRP A 22 11.73 7.86 -28.83
CA TRP A 22 11.22 6.57 -29.30
C TRP A 22 9.89 6.66 -30.06
N LEU A 23 9.08 7.72 -29.84
CA LEU A 23 7.82 7.96 -30.56
C LEU A 23 8.02 8.25 -32.05
N ALA A 24 9.16 8.82 -32.45
CA ALA A 24 9.45 9.20 -33.84
C ALA A 24 9.72 8.00 -34.76
N GLN A 25 9.95 6.81 -34.20
CA GLN A 25 10.21 5.58 -34.95
C GLN A 25 8.98 4.66 -35.05
N THR A 26 7.85 5.03 -34.44
CA THR A 26 6.63 4.20 -34.46
C THR A 26 5.75 4.54 -35.66
N PRO A 27 5.37 3.57 -36.51
CA PRO A 27 4.39 3.78 -37.57
C PRO A 27 3.06 4.33 -37.01
N LEU A 28 2.42 5.22 -37.76
CA LEU A 28 1.21 6.03 -37.47
C LEU A 28 -0.10 5.28 -37.10
N ASN A 29 -0.02 4.04 -36.61
CA ASN A 29 -1.17 3.17 -36.26
C ASN A 29 -1.08 2.54 -34.85
N HIS A 30 -0.27 3.09 -33.93
CA HIS A 30 -0.16 2.54 -32.58
C HIS A 30 -1.18 3.14 -31.60
N ALA A 31 -1.80 2.27 -30.81
CA ALA A 31 -2.56 2.65 -29.64
C ALA A 31 -1.59 2.95 -28.48
N VAL A 32 -1.79 4.06 -27.77
CA VAL A 32 -0.98 4.47 -26.61
C VAL A 32 -1.83 4.34 -25.35
N TYR A 33 -1.27 3.78 -24.28
CA TYR A 33 -1.93 3.80 -22.97
C TYR A 33 -2.00 5.22 -22.42
N ILE A 34 -3.17 5.60 -21.92
CA ILE A 34 -3.41 6.86 -21.21
C ILE A 34 -4.13 6.57 -19.91
N GLN A 35 -3.69 7.23 -18.86
CA GLN A 35 -4.35 7.26 -17.57
C GLN A 35 -4.62 8.70 -17.15
N GLU A 36 -5.84 8.94 -16.72
CA GLU A 36 -6.25 10.19 -16.08
C GLU A 36 -6.73 9.90 -14.66
N GLN A 37 -6.51 10.85 -13.77
CA GLN A 37 -7.00 10.80 -12.40
C GLN A 37 -7.52 12.18 -12.00
N GLY A 38 -8.69 12.19 -11.39
CA GLY A 38 -9.27 13.39 -10.80
C GLY A 38 -9.34 13.27 -9.29
N HIS A 39 -9.27 14.42 -8.65
CA HIS A 39 -9.35 14.53 -7.20
C HIS A 39 -10.57 15.36 -6.81
N ASP A 40 -11.09 15.13 -5.61
CA ASP A 40 -12.07 16.03 -5.02
C ASP A 40 -11.40 17.29 -4.43
N ALA A 41 -12.21 18.17 -3.85
CA ALA A 41 -11.74 19.42 -3.25
C ALA A 41 -10.77 19.21 -2.06
N CYS A 42 -10.76 18.02 -1.47
CA CYS A 42 -9.85 17.63 -0.39
C CYS A 42 -8.56 16.98 -0.92
N GLY A 43 -8.41 16.81 -2.23
CA GLY A 43 -7.23 16.18 -2.84
C GLY A 43 -7.28 14.65 -2.83
N ARG A 44 -8.39 14.04 -2.42
CA ARG A 44 -8.58 12.58 -2.44
C ARG A 44 -8.93 12.15 -3.85
N THR A 45 -8.44 10.99 -4.28
CA THR A 45 -8.75 10.45 -5.61
C THR A 45 -10.25 10.21 -5.71
N ALA A 46 -10.92 10.95 -6.59
CA ALA A 46 -12.37 10.86 -6.80
C ALA A 46 -12.71 9.96 -7.99
N TRP A 47 -11.85 9.93 -9.00
CA TRP A 47 -11.99 9.02 -10.13
C TRP A 47 -10.65 8.76 -10.81
N GLN A 48 -10.53 7.62 -11.48
CA GLN A 48 -9.41 7.26 -12.34
C GLN A 48 -9.94 6.63 -13.62
N ARG A 49 -9.31 6.91 -14.75
CA ARG A 49 -9.68 6.38 -16.06
C ARG A 49 -8.42 5.86 -16.73
N ALA A 50 -8.52 4.68 -17.32
CA ALA A 50 -7.41 4.07 -18.04
C ALA A 50 -7.89 3.50 -19.38
N GLY A 51 -7.04 3.56 -20.40
CA GLY A 51 -7.34 2.94 -21.68
C GLY A 51 -6.40 3.32 -22.82
N ALA A 52 -6.68 2.71 -23.98
CA ALA A 52 -5.97 2.94 -25.22
C ALA A 52 -6.51 4.18 -25.98
N GLU A 53 -5.63 5.09 -26.39
CA GLU A 53 -5.93 6.07 -27.44
C GLU A 53 -5.37 5.59 -28.77
N ARG A 54 -6.16 5.62 -29.86
CA ARG A 54 -5.64 5.45 -31.22
C ARG A 54 -5.29 6.83 -31.78
N LEU A 55 -4.01 7.07 -32.03
CA LEU A 55 -3.57 8.25 -32.76
C LEU A 55 -3.96 8.08 -34.24
N THR A 56 -4.91 8.88 -34.74
CA THR A 56 -5.24 8.95 -36.18
C THR A 56 -4.42 10.03 -36.85
N GLY A 57 -3.85 9.73 -38.04
CA GLY A 57 -2.72 10.40 -38.70
C GLY A 57 -2.86 11.87 -39.16
N SER A 58 -3.31 12.78 -38.32
CA SER A 58 -2.99 14.20 -38.42
C SER A 58 -2.72 14.75 -37.03
N HIS A 59 -1.55 15.35 -36.82
CA HIS A 59 -1.10 15.93 -35.55
C HIS A 59 -2.01 17.07 -35.02
N GLU A 60 -3.08 17.43 -35.75
CA GLU A 60 -3.93 18.60 -35.49
C GLU A 60 -5.36 18.27 -35.04
N SER A 61 -5.79 17.01 -34.98
CA SER A 61 -7.09 16.67 -34.38
C SER A 61 -7.00 15.49 -33.43
N VAL A 62 -7.04 15.79 -32.13
CA VAL A 62 -7.25 14.81 -31.05
C VAL A 62 -8.64 14.18 -31.25
N ALA A 63 -8.69 13.05 -31.94
CA ALA A 63 -9.90 12.28 -32.11
C ALA A 63 -10.24 11.58 -30.78
N SER A 64 -10.96 12.29 -29.90
CA SER A 64 -11.69 11.80 -28.73
C SER A 64 -11.11 10.55 -28.06
N TRP A 65 -10.17 10.72 -27.12
CA TRP A 65 -9.79 9.64 -26.21
C TRP A 65 -11.04 9.01 -25.57
N ARG A 66 -11.12 7.68 -25.61
CA ARG A 66 -12.23 6.90 -25.04
C ARG A 66 -11.66 5.91 -24.03
N PRO A 67 -11.78 6.17 -22.71
CA PRO A 67 -11.28 5.26 -21.70
C PRO A 67 -11.92 3.87 -21.84
N LEU A 68 -11.17 2.83 -21.48
CA LEU A 68 -11.68 1.45 -21.47
C LEU A 68 -12.52 1.19 -20.23
N GLY A 69 -12.20 1.85 -19.13
CA GLY A 69 -12.99 1.87 -17.93
C GLY A 69 -12.71 3.09 -17.05
N GLU A 70 -13.54 3.26 -16.03
CA GLU A 70 -13.47 4.32 -15.05
C GLU A 70 -13.68 3.75 -13.65
N HIS A 71 -12.79 4.07 -12.72
CA HIS A 71 -12.97 3.86 -11.30
C HIS A 71 -13.49 5.15 -10.69
N ARG A 72 -14.52 5.10 -9.84
CA ARG A 72 -15.04 6.24 -9.09
C ARG A 72 -15.04 5.92 -7.61
N TYR A 73 -14.64 6.88 -6.79
CA TYR A 73 -14.46 6.74 -5.35
C TYR A 73 -15.32 7.76 -4.62
N ALA A 74 -16.08 7.30 -3.64
CA ALA A 74 -16.91 8.14 -2.80
C ALA A 74 -16.33 8.20 -1.39
N TRP A 75 -16.23 9.41 -0.85
CA TRP A 75 -15.64 9.69 0.45
C TRP A 75 -16.65 10.40 1.35
N ASP A 76 -16.65 10.10 2.65
CA ASP A 76 -17.46 10.86 3.59
C ASP A 76 -16.74 12.13 4.09
N LYS A 77 -17.35 12.82 5.05
CA LYS A 77 -16.83 14.06 5.64
C LYS A 77 -15.65 13.84 6.59
N SER A 78 -15.37 12.59 6.95
CA SER A 78 -14.27 12.18 7.83
C SER A 78 -13.13 11.53 7.03
N ASP A 79 -13.07 11.77 5.72
CA ASP A 79 -12.05 11.24 4.81
C ASP A 79 -12.03 9.70 4.66
N ARG A 80 -13.16 9.03 4.94
CA ARG A 80 -13.29 7.57 4.80
C ARG A 80 -13.89 7.19 3.45
N LEU A 81 -13.31 6.18 2.79
CA LEU A 81 -13.82 5.64 1.54
C LEU A 81 -15.14 4.87 1.77
N THR A 82 -16.26 5.41 1.33
CA THR A 82 -17.59 4.79 1.51
C THR A 82 -18.05 3.99 0.31
N GLY A 83 -17.52 4.29 -0.88
CA GLY A 83 -17.90 3.62 -2.12
C GLY A 83 -16.79 3.57 -3.15
N HIS A 84 -16.78 2.50 -3.95
CA HIS A 84 -15.91 2.36 -5.13
C HIS A 84 -16.70 1.69 -6.27
N GLU A 85 -16.86 2.40 -7.38
CA GLU A 85 -17.50 1.87 -8.58
C GLU A 85 -16.48 1.64 -9.69
N VAL A 86 -16.59 0.51 -10.39
CA VAL A 86 -15.84 0.21 -11.60
C VAL A 86 -16.81 0.21 -12.77
N TRP A 87 -16.54 1.07 -13.75
CA TRP A 87 -17.36 1.28 -14.93
C TRP A 87 -16.63 0.81 -16.18
N SER A 88 -17.38 0.12 -17.04
CA SER A 88 -17.07 0.01 -18.46
C SER A 88 -17.52 1.26 -19.21
N LYS A 89 -17.35 1.28 -20.54
CA LYS A 89 -17.81 2.38 -21.40
C LYS A 89 -19.31 2.72 -21.26
N THR A 90 -20.15 1.74 -20.95
CA THR A 90 -21.62 1.91 -21.03
C THR A 90 -22.37 1.54 -19.77
N ARG A 91 -21.73 0.84 -18.82
CA ARG A 91 -22.39 0.39 -17.58
C ARG A 91 -21.40 0.23 -16.43
N SER A 92 -21.92 0.32 -15.20
CA SER A 92 -21.20 -0.14 -14.00
C SER A 92 -21.02 -1.66 -14.08
N GLU A 93 -19.80 -2.12 -13.86
CA GLU A 93 -19.42 -3.54 -13.78
C GLU A 93 -19.37 -4.03 -12.32
N GLN A 94 -19.01 -3.14 -11.40
CA GLN A 94 -18.89 -3.46 -9.98
C GLN A 94 -19.16 -2.23 -9.13
N GLU A 95 -19.87 -2.40 -8.03
CA GLU A 95 -20.03 -1.41 -6.96
C GLU A 95 -19.59 -2.02 -5.63
N THR A 96 -18.68 -1.36 -4.94
CA THR A 96 -18.20 -1.72 -3.60
C THR A 96 -18.68 -0.69 -2.60
N ARG A 97 -19.25 -1.14 -1.48
CA ARG A 97 -19.71 -0.28 -0.37
C ARG A 97 -19.01 -0.67 0.92
N TYR A 98 -18.53 0.34 1.66
CA TYR A 98 -17.85 0.17 2.94
C TYR A 98 -18.72 0.68 4.09
N ARG A 99 -18.68 0.01 5.24
CA ARG A 99 -19.24 0.49 6.50
C ARG A 99 -18.21 0.49 7.60
N TYR A 100 -18.33 1.43 8.52
CA TYR A 100 -17.37 1.70 9.59
C TYR A 100 -18.02 1.56 10.97
N ASP A 101 -17.25 1.16 11.97
CA ASP A 101 -17.62 1.37 13.38
C ASP A 101 -17.24 2.80 13.83
N ASN A 102 -17.47 3.11 15.11
CA ASN A 102 -17.14 4.41 15.71
C ASN A 102 -15.64 4.59 16.01
N ARG A 103 -14.81 3.56 15.79
CA ARG A 103 -13.35 3.62 15.93
C ARG A 103 -12.66 3.73 14.58
N ASP A 104 -13.41 3.93 13.49
CA ASP A 104 -13.00 3.98 12.08
C ASP A 104 -12.54 2.65 11.46
N GLN A 105 -12.93 1.52 12.05
CA GLN A 105 -12.67 0.19 11.48
C GLN A 105 -13.74 -0.21 10.48
N ILE A 106 -13.34 -0.75 9.32
CA ILE A 106 -14.27 -1.27 8.33
C ILE A 106 -14.93 -2.55 8.86
N THR A 107 -16.23 -2.50 9.11
CA THR A 107 -17.03 -3.63 9.61
C THR A 107 -17.73 -4.41 8.50
N SER A 108 -17.88 -3.83 7.31
CA SER A 108 -18.49 -4.52 6.17
C SER A 108 -17.97 -4.00 4.84
N VAL A 109 -17.76 -4.93 3.91
CA VAL A 109 -17.51 -4.67 2.49
C VAL A 109 -18.54 -5.44 1.67
N LEU A 110 -19.36 -4.74 0.91
CA LEU A 110 -20.33 -5.35 -0.01
C LEU A 110 -19.93 -5.03 -1.45
N ARG A 111 -19.63 -6.06 -2.25
CA ARG A 111 -19.33 -5.93 -3.68
C ARG A 111 -20.48 -6.50 -4.51
N LEU A 112 -21.12 -5.64 -5.29
CA LEU A 112 -22.17 -5.98 -6.23
C LEU A 112 -21.54 -6.04 -7.62
N ASN A 113 -21.46 -7.24 -8.20
CA ASN A 113 -20.94 -7.43 -9.56
C ASN A 113 -22.11 -7.45 -10.54
N ALA A 114 -21.96 -6.81 -11.69
CA ALA A 114 -23.02 -6.77 -12.71
C ALA A 114 -23.35 -8.16 -13.26
N ASP A 115 -22.34 -9.02 -13.43
CA ASP A 115 -22.47 -10.34 -14.06
C ASP A 115 -22.16 -11.51 -13.10
N GLY A 116 -22.33 -11.31 -11.79
CA GLY A 116 -21.99 -12.34 -10.80
C GLY A 116 -22.68 -12.17 -9.45
N PRO A 117 -22.51 -13.14 -8.53
CA PRO A 117 -23.07 -13.02 -7.20
C PRO A 117 -22.46 -11.82 -6.46
N ALA A 118 -23.27 -11.22 -5.59
CA ALA A 118 -22.77 -10.29 -4.60
C ALA A 118 -21.75 -11.00 -3.70
N GLN A 119 -20.65 -10.33 -3.40
CA GLN A 119 -19.68 -10.78 -2.41
C GLN A 119 -19.78 -9.90 -1.18
N GLU A 120 -19.77 -10.52 -0.02
CA GLU A 120 -19.91 -9.84 1.26
C GLU A 120 -18.80 -10.24 2.20
N GLU A 121 -18.19 -9.25 2.83
CA GLU A 121 -17.29 -9.40 3.94
C GLU A 121 -17.87 -8.68 5.16
N ARG A 122 -17.80 -9.31 6.33
CA ARG A 122 -18.10 -8.68 7.62
C ARG A 122 -16.98 -8.94 8.59
N TYR A 123 -16.65 -7.93 9.38
CA TYR A 123 -15.57 -7.96 10.36
C TYR A 123 -16.08 -7.50 11.72
N ARG A 124 -15.61 -8.17 12.77
CA ARG A 124 -15.65 -7.66 14.14
C ARG A 124 -14.23 -7.61 14.67
N TYR A 125 -13.98 -6.64 15.53
CA TYR A 125 -12.66 -6.40 16.07
C TYR A 125 -12.65 -6.54 17.58
N THR A 126 -11.51 -6.93 18.13
CA THR A 126 -11.26 -6.93 19.58
C THR A 126 -11.16 -5.49 20.10
N VAL A 127 -11.07 -5.34 21.42
CA VAL A 127 -10.76 -4.05 22.04
C VAL A 127 -9.41 -3.50 21.60
N ASN A 128 -8.44 -4.37 21.28
CA ASN A 128 -7.11 -4.04 20.75
C ASN A 128 -7.08 -3.93 19.22
N GLU A 129 -8.25 -3.77 18.58
CA GLU A 129 -8.42 -3.50 17.15
C GLU A 129 -8.01 -4.63 16.21
N GLN A 130 -7.74 -5.83 16.74
CA GLN A 130 -7.43 -7.03 15.96
C GLN A 130 -8.71 -7.66 15.42
N ILE A 131 -8.65 -8.35 14.28
CA ILE A 131 -9.81 -9.07 13.73
C ILE A 131 -10.22 -10.17 14.73
N ALA A 132 -11.38 -10.05 15.37
CA ALA A 132 -11.95 -11.09 16.23
C ALA A 132 -12.76 -12.10 15.42
N GLU A 133 -13.48 -11.61 14.41
CA GLU A 133 -14.26 -12.44 13.49
C GLU A 133 -14.15 -11.85 12.08
N SER A 134 -13.92 -12.70 11.09
CA SER A 134 -14.17 -12.39 9.69
C SER A 134 -15.21 -13.34 9.11
N ARG A 135 -16.13 -12.82 8.31
CA ARG A 135 -17.10 -13.60 7.55
C ARG A 135 -17.02 -13.20 6.10
N ILE A 136 -16.48 -14.07 5.25
CA ILE A 136 -16.30 -13.81 3.82
C ILE A 136 -17.20 -14.76 3.05
N ASN A 137 -18.17 -14.22 2.31
CA ASN A 137 -19.16 -14.97 1.52
C ASN A 137 -19.84 -16.09 2.32
N GLY A 138 -20.20 -15.79 3.58
CA GLY A 138 -20.85 -16.72 4.50
C GLY A 138 -19.91 -17.61 5.32
N ILE A 139 -18.65 -17.77 4.89
CA ILE A 139 -17.64 -18.57 5.61
C ILE A 139 -17.14 -17.78 6.82
N LEU A 140 -17.40 -18.31 8.01
CA LEU A 140 -16.98 -17.74 9.28
C LEU A 140 -15.57 -18.18 9.65
N SER A 141 -14.72 -17.22 9.99
CA SER A 141 -13.41 -17.41 10.62
C SER A 141 -13.39 -16.65 11.94
N GLN A 142 -13.36 -17.38 13.05
CA GLN A 142 -13.16 -16.82 14.40
C GLN A 142 -11.68 -16.82 14.73
N HIS A 143 -11.22 -15.75 15.39
CA HIS A 143 -9.82 -15.56 15.71
C HIS A 143 -9.63 -15.50 17.23
N ASP A 144 -8.68 -16.30 17.72
CA ASP A 144 -8.32 -16.37 19.14
C ASP A 144 -6.93 -15.81 19.36
N TYR A 145 -6.74 -15.10 20.47
CA TYR A 145 -5.51 -14.37 20.77
C TYR A 145 -4.94 -14.74 22.13
N ARG A 146 -3.62 -14.71 22.25
CA ARG A 146 -2.90 -14.77 23.52
C ARG A 146 -1.79 -13.74 23.51
N ASN A 147 -1.85 -12.77 24.42
CA ASN A 147 -0.88 -11.67 24.49
C ASN A 147 -0.66 -11.02 23.11
N GLU A 148 -1.75 -10.60 22.46
CA GLU A 148 -1.78 -10.00 21.11
C GLU A 148 -1.40 -10.95 19.96
N CYS A 149 -0.80 -12.11 20.23
CA CYS A 149 -0.47 -13.09 19.19
C CYS A 149 -1.72 -13.88 18.79
N VAL A 150 -2.06 -13.91 17.50
CA VAL A 150 -3.15 -14.73 16.97
C VAL A 150 -2.80 -16.21 17.10
N THR A 151 -3.50 -16.96 17.92
CA THR A 151 -3.28 -18.40 18.12
C THR A 151 -4.10 -19.27 17.17
N GLN A 152 -5.26 -18.76 16.74
CA GLN A 152 -6.15 -19.39 15.77
C GLN A 152 -6.80 -18.32 14.90
N ALA A 153 -6.96 -18.59 13.61
CA ALA A 153 -7.77 -17.83 12.68
C ALA A 153 -8.50 -18.81 11.74
N GLY A 154 -9.75 -19.11 12.08
CA GLY A 154 -10.54 -20.12 11.38
C GLY A 154 -9.87 -21.50 11.46
N ASP A 155 -9.52 -22.06 10.31
CA ASP A 155 -8.84 -23.36 10.19
C ASP A 155 -7.32 -23.28 10.40
N SER A 156 -6.76 -22.06 10.54
CA SER A 156 -5.32 -21.85 10.74
C SER A 156 -4.96 -21.73 12.21
N ARG A 157 -3.91 -22.41 12.64
CA ARG A 157 -3.31 -22.31 13.97
C ARG A 157 -1.87 -21.84 13.87
N TYR A 158 -1.45 -21.01 14.82
CA TYR A 158 -0.13 -20.39 14.81
C TYR A 158 0.61 -20.70 16.11
N GLU A 159 1.90 -20.99 15.98
CA GLU A 159 2.82 -21.20 17.09
C GLU A 159 3.95 -20.18 17.00
N TYR A 160 4.41 -19.68 18.15
CA TYR A 160 5.34 -18.57 18.27
C TYR A 160 6.59 -18.96 19.05
N ASP A 161 7.71 -18.30 18.78
CA ASP A 161 8.88 -18.33 19.65
C ASP A 161 8.76 -17.34 20.83
N ALA A 162 9.77 -17.31 21.70
CA ALA A 162 9.81 -16.42 22.86
C ALA A 162 9.88 -14.92 22.50
N CYS A 163 10.26 -14.58 21.27
CA CYS A 163 10.29 -13.21 20.76
C CYS A 163 8.95 -12.82 20.12
N GLY A 164 7.93 -13.68 20.17
CA GLY A 164 6.63 -13.40 19.56
C GLY A 164 6.63 -13.55 18.05
N ARG A 165 7.60 -14.24 17.43
CA ARG A 165 7.62 -14.48 15.98
C ARG A 165 6.97 -15.81 15.65
N VAL A 166 6.13 -15.85 14.62
CA VAL A 166 5.48 -17.08 14.17
C VAL A 166 6.54 -18.07 13.68
N ILE A 167 6.63 -19.24 14.29
CA ILE A 167 7.55 -20.32 13.88
C ILE A 167 6.84 -21.45 13.14
N LYS A 168 5.51 -21.53 13.26
CA LYS A 168 4.71 -22.52 12.54
C LYS A 168 3.28 -22.04 12.31
N ARG A 169 2.76 -22.33 11.11
CA ARG A 169 1.34 -22.19 10.76
C ARG A 169 0.82 -23.56 10.32
N THR A 170 -0.29 -24.01 10.89
CA THR A 170 -0.98 -25.24 10.46
C THR A 170 -2.38 -24.90 9.98
N GLU A 171 -2.71 -25.23 8.73
CA GLU A 171 -4.05 -25.11 8.19
C GLU A 171 -4.74 -26.48 8.19
N GLN A 172 -5.81 -26.62 8.98
CA GLN A 172 -6.55 -27.86 9.15
C GLN A 172 -7.97 -27.70 8.62
N LYS A 173 -8.15 -27.95 7.32
CA LYS A 173 -9.50 -28.00 6.71
C LYS A 173 -10.15 -29.35 6.96
N ARG A 174 -11.46 -29.35 7.17
CA ARG A 174 -12.23 -30.60 7.33
C ARG A 174 -12.12 -31.47 6.07
N GLY A 175 -11.72 -32.73 6.23
CA GLY A 175 -11.59 -33.68 5.12
C GLY A 175 -10.28 -33.58 4.33
N PHE A 176 -9.37 -32.68 4.70
CA PHE A 176 -8.06 -32.54 4.09
C PHE A 176 -6.95 -32.86 5.10
N ARG A 177 -5.81 -33.33 4.59
CA ARG A 177 -4.60 -33.47 5.41
C ARG A 177 -4.16 -32.07 5.89
N PRO A 178 -3.75 -31.92 7.16
CA PRO A 178 -3.20 -30.65 7.62
C PRO A 178 -2.00 -30.22 6.77
N GLN A 179 -2.03 -28.95 6.38
CA GLN A 179 -0.94 -28.29 5.67
C GLN A 179 -0.12 -27.48 6.67
N GLU A 180 1.19 -27.71 6.71
CA GLU A 180 2.08 -27.11 7.70
C GLU A 180 3.15 -26.26 7.04
N TRP A 181 3.28 -25.01 7.49
CA TRP A 181 4.41 -24.13 7.18
C TRP A 181 5.26 -23.95 8.42
N ARG A 182 6.59 -23.96 8.26
CA ARG A 182 7.54 -23.66 9.34
C ARG A 182 8.42 -22.50 8.95
N TYR A 183 8.65 -21.60 9.88
CA TYR A 183 9.37 -20.36 9.68
C TYR A 183 10.60 -20.34 10.59
N ARG A 184 11.74 -19.86 10.07
CA ARG A 184 12.94 -19.59 10.87
C ARG A 184 13.37 -18.16 10.69
N TRP A 185 13.73 -17.53 11.79
CA TRP A 185 14.11 -16.13 11.87
C TRP A 185 15.60 -16.00 12.17
N ASP A 186 16.22 -14.91 11.74
CA ASP A 186 17.57 -14.54 12.17
C ASP A 186 17.55 -13.72 13.48
N ASP A 187 18.74 -13.31 13.93
CA ASP A 187 18.89 -12.54 15.17
C ASP A 187 18.40 -11.07 15.05
N PHE A 188 18.02 -10.64 13.85
CA PHE A 188 17.43 -9.32 13.56
C PHE A 188 15.92 -9.40 13.32
N ASP A 189 15.27 -10.49 13.73
CA ASP A 189 13.84 -10.73 13.54
C ASP A 189 13.40 -10.78 12.07
N ARG A 190 14.31 -11.10 11.14
CA ARG A 190 14.01 -11.26 9.70
C ARG A 190 13.81 -12.72 9.33
N LEU A 191 12.82 -12.99 8.48
CA LEU A 191 12.49 -14.35 8.05
C LEU A 191 13.60 -14.92 7.18
N ARG A 192 14.34 -15.92 7.65
CA ARG A 192 15.47 -16.51 6.92
C ARG A 192 15.12 -17.78 6.17
N GLU A 193 14.16 -18.56 6.65
CA GLU A 193 13.75 -19.83 6.01
C GLU A 193 12.23 -20.06 6.14
N VAL A 194 11.62 -20.55 5.06
CA VAL A 194 10.27 -21.11 5.05
C VAL A 194 10.34 -22.56 4.58
N ARG A 195 9.69 -23.45 5.33
CA ARG A 195 9.36 -24.80 4.87
C ARG A 195 7.89 -24.89 4.56
N THR A 196 7.55 -25.41 3.39
CA THR A 196 6.17 -25.48 2.89
C THR A 196 5.57 -26.87 3.11
N PRO A 197 4.23 -27.03 3.05
CA PRO A 197 3.56 -28.32 3.26
C PRO A 197 3.95 -29.41 2.24
N ASP A 198 4.32 -29.02 1.03
CA ASP A 198 4.82 -29.90 -0.03
C ASP A 198 6.30 -30.27 0.13
N GLY A 199 6.94 -29.82 1.21
CA GLY A 199 8.31 -30.17 1.57
C GLY A 199 9.38 -29.26 0.95
N GLU A 200 8.98 -28.15 0.31
CA GLU A 200 9.96 -27.19 -0.19
C GLU A 200 10.63 -26.43 0.95
N VAL A 201 11.88 -26.04 0.75
CA VAL A 201 12.61 -25.16 1.68
C VAL A 201 13.13 -23.96 0.92
N TRP A 202 12.64 -22.79 1.30
CA TRP A 202 13.03 -21.50 0.76
C TRP A 202 13.88 -20.74 1.76
N GLN A 203 14.97 -20.13 1.29
CA GLN A 203 15.85 -19.27 2.08
C GLN A 203 15.82 -17.84 1.55
N TYR A 204 15.89 -16.88 2.47
CA TYR A 204 15.90 -15.46 2.17
C TYR A 204 17.22 -14.83 2.61
N SER A 205 17.74 -13.91 1.80
CA SER A 205 18.93 -13.11 2.13
C SER A 205 18.58 -11.64 2.16
N TYR A 206 19.29 -10.89 2.99
CA TYR A 206 19.05 -9.47 3.23
C TYR A 206 20.37 -8.70 3.15
N ASP A 207 20.29 -7.42 2.80
CA ASP A 207 21.41 -6.50 2.95
C ASP A 207 21.47 -5.88 4.36
N ALA A 208 22.43 -4.98 4.57
CA ALA A 208 22.65 -4.30 5.85
C ALA A 208 21.50 -3.35 6.24
N PHE A 209 20.66 -2.93 5.28
CA PHE A 209 19.50 -2.08 5.52
C PHE A 209 18.22 -2.90 5.79
N GLY A 210 18.33 -4.23 5.83
CA GLY A 210 17.20 -5.12 6.04
C GLY A 210 16.37 -5.38 4.79
N ARG A 211 16.83 -4.96 3.60
CA ARG A 211 16.10 -5.20 2.35
C ARG A 211 16.45 -6.58 1.81
N ARG A 212 15.43 -7.36 1.44
CA ARG A 212 15.61 -8.70 0.87
C ARG A 212 16.33 -8.62 -0.46
N THR A 213 17.50 -9.26 -0.55
CA THR A 213 18.33 -9.31 -1.77
C THR A 213 18.05 -10.53 -2.63
N ALA A 214 17.60 -11.64 -2.04
CA ALA A 214 17.16 -12.81 -2.79
C ALA A 214 16.21 -13.70 -1.98
N LYS A 215 15.46 -14.53 -2.70
CA LYS A 215 14.84 -15.76 -2.19
C LYS A 215 15.25 -16.94 -3.04
N ARG A 216 15.53 -18.09 -2.44
CA ARG A 216 15.98 -19.30 -3.15
C ARG A 216 15.35 -20.56 -2.57
N ASN A 217 14.75 -21.36 -3.42
CA ASN A 217 14.32 -22.72 -3.14
C ASN A 217 15.54 -23.65 -3.13
N ILE A 218 15.94 -24.10 -1.95
CA ILE A 218 17.12 -24.97 -1.74
C ILE A 218 16.75 -26.46 -1.66
N ILE A 219 15.48 -26.77 -1.38
CA ILE A 219 14.95 -28.13 -1.40
C ILE A 219 13.62 -28.07 -2.14
N ARG A 220 13.54 -28.69 -3.32
CA ARG A 220 12.33 -28.67 -4.16
C ARG A 220 11.41 -29.83 -3.79
N ALA A 221 10.11 -29.64 -3.98
CA ALA A 221 9.15 -30.72 -3.80
C ALA A 221 9.44 -31.85 -4.80
N ALA A 222 9.34 -33.11 -4.34
CA ALA A 222 9.70 -34.27 -5.14
C ALA A 222 8.94 -34.37 -6.47
N TRP A 223 7.70 -33.86 -6.52
CA TRP A 223 6.86 -33.84 -7.71
C TRP A 223 7.07 -32.60 -8.61
N LYS A 224 7.78 -31.57 -8.12
CA LYS A 224 8.15 -30.35 -8.86
C LYS A 224 9.60 -30.44 -9.39
N GLN A 225 10.06 -31.58 -9.89
CA GLN A 225 11.45 -31.71 -10.36
C GLN A 225 11.73 -31.12 -11.76
N ASN A 226 10.73 -30.56 -12.45
CA ASN A 226 10.94 -29.93 -13.76
C ASN A 226 11.95 -28.78 -13.68
N HIS A 227 12.91 -28.72 -14.60
CA HIS A 227 13.93 -27.65 -14.62
C HIS A 227 13.35 -26.25 -14.93
N HIS A 228 12.13 -26.17 -15.47
CA HIS A 228 11.43 -24.92 -15.83
C HIS A 228 10.63 -24.26 -14.71
N THR A 229 10.85 -24.61 -13.44
CA THR A 229 10.25 -23.87 -12.31
C THR A 229 11.24 -22.85 -11.77
N VAL A 230 10.75 -21.66 -11.45
CA VAL A 230 11.55 -20.63 -10.77
C VAL A 230 11.99 -21.16 -9.41
N SER A 231 13.29 -21.10 -9.15
CA SER A 231 13.88 -21.53 -7.87
C SER A 231 14.66 -20.41 -7.18
N GLU A 232 14.87 -19.27 -7.85
CA GLU A 232 15.54 -18.12 -7.26
C GLU A 232 14.91 -16.83 -7.79
N VAL A 233 14.76 -15.85 -6.91
CA VAL A 233 14.47 -14.46 -7.30
C VAL A 233 15.52 -13.58 -6.64
N ARG A 234 16.17 -12.72 -7.43
CA ARG A 234 17.12 -11.71 -6.94
C ARG A 234 16.48 -10.34 -7.05
N TYR A 235 16.67 -9.50 -6.06
CA TYR A 235 16.00 -8.21 -5.92
C TYR A 235 17.01 -7.06 -5.96
N GLN A 236 16.60 -5.96 -6.56
CA GLN A 236 17.35 -4.70 -6.60
C GLN A 236 16.46 -3.58 -6.07
N TRP A 237 17.04 -2.67 -5.30
CA TRP A 237 16.32 -1.65 -4.54
C TRP A 237 16.82 -0.25 -4.90
N LEU A 238 15.88 0.70 -5.05
CA LEU A 238 16.17 2.13 -5.11
C LEU A 238 15.62 2.76 -3.82
N GLY A 239 16.53 3.14 -2.90
CA GLY A 239 16.13 3.46 -1.53
C GLY A 239 15.45 2.25 -0.87
N MET A 240 14.21 2.43 -0.43
CA MET A 240 13.37 1.38 0.18
C MET A 240 12.36 0.75 -0.80
N ALA A 241 12.25 1.26 -2.03
CA ALA A 241 11.36 0.74 -3.04
C ALA A 241 12.05 -0.34 -3.90
N LEU A 242 11.33 -1.43 -4.22
CA LEU A 242 11.86 -2.48 -5.08
C LEU A 242 11.94 -1.97 -6.51
N SER A 243 13.15 -1.85 -7.06
CA SER A 243 13.34 -1.33 -8.41
C SER A 243 13.32 -2.43 -9.47
N ALA A 244 13.85 -3.62 -9.17
CA ALA A 244 13.86 -4.73 -10.12
C ALA A 244 13.91 -6.10 -9.45
N SER A 245 13.45 -7.12 -10.18
CA SER A 245 13.59 -8.53 -9.84
C SER A 245 14.12 -9.35 -11.03
N GLU A 246 14.97 -10.33 -10.75
CA GLU A 246 15.38 -11.35 -11.71
C GLU A 246 14.98 -12.73 -11.16
N LYS A 247 13.99 -13.35 -11.81
CA LYS A 247 13.56 -14.72 -11.56
C LYS A 247 14.45 -15.66 -12.37
N ARG A 248 14.94 -16.74 -11.75
CA ARG A 248 15.82 -17.74 -12.38
C ARG A 248 15.28 -19.15 -12.19
N TYR A 249 15.49 -19.99 -13.19
CA TYR A 249 15.14 -21.41 -13.17
C TYR A 249 16.11 -22.22 -12.30
N ALA A 250 15.76 -23.48 -12.05
CA ALA A 250 16.55 -24.40 -11.22
C ALA A 250 17.97 -24.68 -11.74
N ASP A 251 18.20 -24.56 -13.05
CA ASP A 251 19.53 -24.66 -13.67
C ASP A 251 20.34 -23.36 -13.57
N GLY A 252 19.77 -22.32 -12.95
CA GLY A 252 20.37 -21.01 -12.79
C GLY A 252 20.23 -20.12 -14.02
N SER A 253 19.60 -20.55 -15.10
CA SER A 253 19.32 -19.67 -16.25
C SER A 253 18.27 -18.60 -15.88
N PRO A 254 18.38 -17.36 -16.42
CA PRO A 254 17.35 -16.35 -16.21
C PRO A 254 16.01 -16.84 -16.75
N ALA A 255 14.91 -16.47 -16.09
CA ALA A 255 13.55 -16.79 -16.51
C ALA A 255 12.78 -15.52 -16.91
N LEU A 256 12.78 -14.54 -16.01
CA LEU A 256 12.06 -13.28 -16.17
C LEU A 256 12.80 -12.18 -15.44
N ARG A 257 12.97 -11.03 -16.09
CA ARG A 257 13.44 -9.79 -15.47
C ARG A 257 12.29 -8.82 -15.42
N GLU A 258 12.10 -8.17 -14.28
CA GLU A 258 11.04 -7.21 -14.06
C GLU A 258 11.67 -5.93 -13.51
N GLN A 259 11.24 -4.78 -14.00
CA GLN A 259 11.55 -3.47 -13.43
C GLN A 259 10.26 -2.78 -13.04
N TRP A 260 10.28 -2.04 -11.95
CA TRP A 260 9.10 -1.42 -11.36
C TRP A 260 9.30 0.10 -11.29
N HIS A 261 8.31 0.84 -11.78
CA HIS A 261 8.37 2.30 -11.93
C HIS A 261 7.37 2.96 -11.00
N TYR A 262 7.80 4.03 -10.32
CA TYR A 262 7.05 4.70 -9.26
C TYR A 262 6.90 6.20 -9.51
N ARG A 263 5.83 6.79 -8.98
CA ARG A 263 5.63 8.24 -8.90
C ARG A 263 6.17 8.80 -7.59
N GLY A 264 7.46 8.58 -7.32
CA GLY A 264 8.03 8.90 -6.00
C GLY A 264 7.47 8.00 -4.88
N GLY A 265 8.23 7.86 -3.80
CA GLY A 265 7.87 6.95 -2.71
C GLY A 265 7.55 5.54 -3.21
N PHE A 266 6.33 5.08 -2.92
CA PHE A 266 5.85 3.73 -3.22
C PHE A 266 4.62 3.70 -4.16
N GLU A 267 4.27 4.82 -4.81
CA GLU A 267 3.13 4.90 -5.74
C GLU A 267 3.48 4.20 -7.06
N LEU A 268 3.07 2.94 -7.24
CA LEU A 268 3.41 2.14 -8.42
C LEU A 268 2.69 2.63 -9.69
N LEU A 269 3.44 2.82 -10.78
CA LEU A 269 2.94 3.32 -12.06
C LEU A 269 2.97 2.29 -13.18
N ALA A 270 4.04 1.51 -13.24
CA ALA A 270 4.25 0.57 -14.34
C ALA A 270 5.25 -0.51 -13.97
N LYS A 271 5.24 -1.55 -14.80
CA LYS A 271 6.20 -2.66 -14.80
C LYS A 271 6.76 -2.83 -16.20
N GLU A 272 8.07 -3.00 -16.32
CA GLU A 272 8.69 -3.57 -17.51
C GLU A 272 9.00 -5.03 -17.25
N ALA A 273 8.69 -5.92 -18.21
CA ALA A 273 9.00 -7.33 -18.09
C ALA A 273 9.72 -7.84 -19.33
N ARG A 274 10.81 -8.58 -19.13
CA ARG A 274 11.64 -9.15 -20.19
C ARG A 274 11.88 -10.63 -19.94
N ALA A 275 11.46 -11.47 -20.89
CA ALA A 275 11.77 -12.89 -20.86
C ALA A 275 13.25 -13.13 -21.17
N ALA A 276 13.80 -14.24 -20.68
CA ALA A 276 15.23 -14.55 -20.79
C ALA A 276 15.79 -14.61 -22.22
N ASN A 277 14.97 -15.03 -23.19
CA ASN A 277 15.36 -15.20 -24.59
C ASN A 277 14.82 -14.09 -25.50
N ASP A 278 14.30 -13.01 -24.91
CA ASP A 278 13.74 -11.88 -25.65
C ASP A 278 14.70 -10.69 -25.54
N ASP A 279 14.93 -9.99 -26.64
CA ASP A 279 15.67 -8.73 -26.65
C ASP A 279 14.77 -7.52 -26.43
N THR A 280 13.46 -7.74 -26.41
CA THR A 280 12.44 -6.72 -26.18
C THR A 280 11.84 -6.84 -24.77
N SER A 281 11.54 -5.68 -24.17
CA SER A 281 10.79 -5.59 -22.92
C SER A 281 9.34 -5.24 -23.25
N ASP A 282 8.40 -5.89 -22.57
CA ASP A 282 7.01 -5.47 -22.55
C ASP A 282 6.79 -4.44 -21.45
N PHE A 283 6.14 -3.33 -21.79
CA PHE A 283 5.77 -2.27 -20.85
C PHE A 283 4.32 -2.41 -20.42
N TYR A 284 4.09 -2.42 -19.11
CA TYR A 284 2.81 -2.64 -18.49
C TYR A 284 2.43 -1.52 -17.51
N PRO A 285 1.61 -0.55 -17.92
CA PRO A 285 1.04 0.44 -17.02
C PRO A 285 0.09 -0.18 -15.98
N ILE A 286 0.12 0.34 -14.76
CA ILE A 286 -0.64 -0.17 -13.61
C ILE A 286 -1.56 0.92 -13.07
N LEU A 287 -2.84 0.60 -12.93
CA LEU A 287 -3.80 1.41 -12.20
C LEU A 287 -3.87 0.89 -10.76
N ILE A 288 -3.48 1.74 -9.81
CA ILE A 288 -3.56 1.48 -8.36
C ILE A 288 -4.81 2.14 -7.76
N GLY A 289 -5.34 1.55 -6.69
CA GLY A 289 -6.38 2.17 -5.88
C GLY A 289 -5.83 3.21 -4.89
N PRO A 290 -6.70 3.92 -4.15
CA PRO A 290 -6.30 4.84 -3.09
C PRO A 290 -5.50 4.17 -1.96
N ASP A 291 -5.67 2.85 -1.79
CA ASP A 291 -4.93 1.97 -0.88
C ASP A 291 -3.50 1.65 -1.37
N GLY A 292 -3.09 2.23 -2.51
CA GLY A 292 -1.81 2.04 -3.16
C GLY A 292 -1.68 0.69 -3.89
N ALA A 293 -2.72 -0.12 -3.86
CA ALA A 293 -2.63 -1.50 -4.31
C ALA A 293 -3.10 -1.65 -5.76
N PRO A 294 -2.38 -2.42 -6.61
CA PRO A 294 -2.75 -2.64 -8.00
C PRO A 294 -4.18 -3.17 -8.13
N GLN A 295 -4.96 -2.54 -9.00
CA GLN A 295 -6.31 -2.96 -9.37
C GLN A 295 -6.29 -3.63 -10.74
N GLU A 296 -5.61 -2.98 -11.70
CA GLU A 296 -5.58 -3.37 -13.10
C GLU A 296 -4.21 -3.10 -13.71
N MET A 297 -3.82 -3.92 -14.69
CA MET A 297 -2.62 -3.73 -15.50
C MET A 297 -2.97 -3.82 -16.97
N TYR A 298 -2.29 -3.01 -17.77
CA TYR A 298 -2.54 -2.87 -19.19
C TYR A 298 -1.27 -3.18 -19.99
N SER A 299 -1.38 -3.64 -21.22
CA SER A 299 -0.25 -3.67 -22.15
C SER A 299 -0.02 -2.29 -22.77
N ALA A 300 1.12 -2.09 -23.43
CA ALA A 300 1.47 -0.83 -24.10
C ALA A 300 0.40 -0.34 -25.12
N ASN A 301 -0.31 -1.25 -25.77
CA ASN A 301 -1.42 -0.94 -26.69
C ASN A 301 -2.77 -0.71 -25.98
N GLY A 302 -2.76 -0.68 -24.65
CA GLY A 302 -3.90 -0.43 -23.77
C GLY A 302 -4.89 -1.58 -23.62
N ARG A 303 -4.58 -2.82 -24.01
CA ARG A 303 -5.41 -3.98 -23.62
C ARG A 303 -5.23 -4.26 -22.12
N LYS A 304 -6.31 -4.48 -21.38
CA LYS A 304 -6.24 -4.96 -19.99
C LYS A 304 -5.69 -6.38 -19.98
N VAL A 305 -4.55 -6.61 -19.32
CA VAL A 305 -3.85 -7.90 -19.26
C VAL A 305 -4.00 -8.60 -17.93
N TRP A 306 -4.28 -7.83 -16.87
CA TRP A 306 -4.41 -8.37 -15.52
C TRP A 306 -5.36 -7.51 -14.69
N ARG A 307 -6.06 -8.18 -13.79
CA ARG A 307 -6.90 -7.60 -12.74
C ARG A 307 -6.85 -8.57 -11.56
N ARG A 308 -6.87 -8.05 -10.34
CA ARG A 308 -6.97 -8.88 -9.14
C ARG A 308 -8.03 -8.37 -8.21
N GLN A 309 -8.85 -9.28 -7.71
CA GLN A 309 -9.80 -8.98 -6.64
C GLN A 309 -9.29 -9.57 -5.32
N ARG A 310 -9.24 -8.73 -4.30
CA ARG A 310 -8.79 -9.08 -2.95
C ARG A 310 -9.87 -8.84 -1.91
N SER A 311 -9.79 -9.56 -0.80
CA SER A 311 -10.51 -9.20 0.42
C SER A 311 -10.02 -7.86 0.98
N LEU A 312 -10.73 -7.33 1.97
CA LEU A 312 -10.33 -6.11 2.70
C LEU A 312 -8.87 -6.14 3.17
N TRP A 313 -8.40 -7.30 3.65
CA TRP A 313 -7.06 -7.48 4.22
C TRP A 313 -6.05 -8.11 3.24
N GLY A 314 -6.35 -8.08 1.94
CA GLY A 314 -5.42 -8.50 0.89
C GLY A 314 -5.45 -10.00 0.56
N LEU A 315 -6.43 -10.76 1.05
CA LEU A 315 -6.57 -12.18 0.67
C LEU A 315 -7.06 -12.25 -0.78
N ALA A 316 -6.19 -12.66 -1.71
CA ALA A 316 -6.53 -12.79 -3.11
C ALA A 316 -7.38 -14.05 -3.38
N ALA A 317 -8.27 -13.98 -4.37
CA ALA A 317 -8.99 -15.15 -4.87
C ALA A 317 -8.04 -16.09 -5.64
N ALA A 318 -8.32 -17.40 -5.63
CA ALA A 318 -7.40 -18.43 -6.15
C ALA A 318 -7.19 -18.43 -7.69
N ASN A 319 -7.89 -17.57 -8.45
CA ASN A 319 -7.97 -17.67 -9.91
C ASN A 319 -7.39 -16.46 -10.68
N ASP A 320 -6.61 -15.59 -10.04
CA ASP A 320 -6.07 -14.36 -10.67
C ASP A 320 -4.67 -14.54 -11.31
N ALA A 321 -4.29 -15.77 -11.67
CA ALA A 321 -3.01 -16.06 -12.30
C ALA A 321 -3.11 -15.88 -13.82
N SER A 322 -2.32 -14.97 -14.40
CA SER A 322 -2.15 -14.93 -15.86
C SER A 322 -1.32 -16.13 -16.32
N PRO A 323 -1.70 -16.81 -17.42
CA PRO A 323 -0.88 -17.86 -18.01
C PRO A 323 0.46 -17.33 -18.53
N ASP A 324 0.56 -16.03 -18.81
CA ASP A 324 1.83 -15.36 -19.11
C ASP A 324 2.41 -14.72 -17.83
N ALA A 325 3.55 -15.23 -17.38
CA ALA A 325 4.25 -14.70 -16.21
C ALA A 325 4.62 -13.22 -16.34
N ARG A 326 4.80 -12.70 -17.57
CA ARG A 326 5.06 -11.26 -17.82
C ARG A 326 3.86 -10.42 -17.41
N GLU A 327 2.65 -10.92 -17.66
CA GLU A 327 1.36 -10.28 -17.35
C GLU A 327 0.90 -10.53 -15.91
N SER A 328 1.75 -11.11 -15.04
CA SER A 328 1.47 -11.22 -13.60
C SER A 328 1.91 -9.97 -12.83
N CYS A 329 1.27 -9.71 -11.68
CA CYS A 329 1.64 -8.64 -10.77
C CYS A 329 1.68 -9.17 -9.33
N ASP A 330 2.90 -9.22 -8.78
CA ASP A 330 3.17 -9.70 -7.42
C ASP A 330 3.06 -8.58 -6.36
N ALA A 331 2.76 -7.35 -6.77
CA ALA A 331 2.60 -6.21 -5.87
C ALA A 331 1.22 -6.22 -5.16
N GLY A 332 1.23 -5.89 -3.86
CA GLY A 332 0.05 -5.86 -2.99
C GLY A 332 -0.34 -4.45 -2.58
N PHE A 333 -0.66 -4.22 -1.30
CA PHE A 333 -0.68 -2.86 -0.74
C PHE A 333 0.64 -2.14 -0.96
N MET A 334 0.64 -0.82 -0.80
CA MET A 334 1.83 0.00 -1.00
C MET A 334 3.04 -0.62 -0.27
N GLY A 335 4.12 -0.91 -1.00
CA GLY A 335 5.32 -1.58 -0.46
C GLY A 335 5.30 -3.11 -0.35
N GLN A 336 4.17 -3.77 -0.62
CA GLN A 336 4.00 -5.21 -0.45
C GLN A 336 4.37 -6.04 -1.68
N TRP A 337 5.01 -7.18 -1.44
CA TRP A 337 5.35 -8.17 -2.45
C TRP A 337 4.91 -9.57 -2.04
N GLN A 338 4.14 -10.25 -2.89
CA GLN A 338 3.63 -11.58 -2.58
C GLN A 338 4.73 -12.64 -2.68
N ASP A 339 4.81 -13.49 -1.66
CA ASP A 339 5.56 -14.73 -1.71
C ASP A 339 4.62 -15.91 -1.92
N GLU A 340 4.61 -16.47 -3.13
CA GLU A 340 3.78 -17.60 -3.51
C GLU A 340 3.99 -18.81 -2.58
N GLU A 341 5.24 -19.09 -2.20
CA GLU A 341 5.62 -20.26 -1.41
C GLU A 341 5.00 -20.27 0.00
N SER A 342 4.83 -19.09 0.59
CA SER A 342 4.32 -18.93 1.96
C SER A 342 2.88 -18.41 1.98
N GLY A 343 2.44 -17.77 0.90
CA GLY A 343 1.21 -17.01 0.81
C GLY A 343 1.22 -15.74 1.67
N LEU A 344 2.41 -15.25 2.05
CA LEU A 344 2.61 -14.05 2.85
C LEU A 344 2.93 -12.85 1.96
N TRP A 345 2.70 -11.66 2.49
CA TRP A 345 3.12 -10.40 1.89
C TRP A 345 4.38 -9.90 2.58
N TYR A 346 5.45 -9.71 1.81
CA TYR A 346 6.68 -9.09 2.27
C TYR A 346 6.53 -7.57 2.27
N ASN A 347 6.66 -6.95 3.44
CA ASN A 347 6.68 -5.49 3.69
C ASN A 347 8.04 -5.12 4.28
N LEU A 348 9.11 -5.21 3.49
CA LEU A 348 10.47 -4.83 3.86
C LEU A 348 10.99 -5.43 5.19
N HIS A 349 10.65 -4.82 6.33
CA HIS A 349 11.04 -5.30 7.65
C HIS A 349 10.15 -6.43 8.19
N ARG A 350 8.93 -6.63 7.67
CA ARG A 350 7.98 -7.62 8.21
C ARG A 350 7.25 -8.42 7.12
N TYR A 351 6.61 -9.50 7.54
CA TYR A 351 5.78 -10.36 6.69
C TYR A 351 4.34 -10.37 7.20
N MET A 352 3.36 -10.06 6.36
CA MET A 352 1.94 -9.96 6.71
C MET A 352 1.16 -11.20 6.22
N ASP A 353 0.30 -11.77 7.07
CA ASP A 353 -0.68 -12.79 6.68
C ASP A 353 -2.08 -12.17 6.53
N SER A 354 -2.56 -12.07 5.29
CA SER A 354 -3.86 -11.49 4.94
C SER A 354 -5.06 -12.19 5.60
N ARG A 355 -4.90 -13.43 6.09
CA ARG A 355 -5.95 -14.13 6.84
C ARG A 355 -6.21 -13.47 8.19
N THR A 356 -5.18 -12.86 8.78
CA THR A 356 -5.20 -12.33 10.14
C THR A 356 -5.10 -10.81 10.17
N GLY A 357 -4.69 -10.18 9.06
CA GLY A 357 -4.43 -8.75 8.97
C GLY A 357 -3.22 -8.31 9.81
N GLN A 358 -2.32 -9.24 10.13
CA GLN A 358 -1.21 -9.04 11.07
C GLN A 358 0.12 -9.48 10.50
N TYR A 359 1.17 -8.88 11.04
CA TYR A 359 2.54 -9.28 10.84
C TYR A 359 2.88 -10.54 11.64
N LEU A 360 3.76 -11.37 11.09
CA LEU A 360 4.25 -12.60 11.72
C LEU A 360 5.28 -12.34 12.82
N SER A 361 5.74 -11.12 12.98
CA SER A 361 6.72 -10.69 13.97
C SER A 361 6.26 -9.37 14.60
N PRO A 362 6.63 -9.10 15.87
CA PRO A 362 6.44 -7.77 16.45
C PRO A 362 7.15 -6.70 15.62
N ASP A 363 6.68 -5.47 15.75
CA ASP A 363 7.35 -4.30 15.20
C ASP A 363 8.80 -4.24 15.71
N PRO A 364 9.82 -4.11 14.84
CA PRO A 364 11.19 -3.85 15.26
C PRO A 364 11.34 -2.62 16.16
N LEU A 365 10.44 -1.63 16.05
CA LEU A 365 10.36 -0.47 16.95
C LEU A 365 9.68 -0.79 18.29
N LYS A 366 9.20 -2.02 18.48
CA LYS A 366 8.48 -2.52 19.66
C LYS A 366 7.27 -1.63 19.97
N LEU A 367 7.17 -1.12 21.19
CA LEU A 367 6.11 -0.17 21.58
C LEU A 367 6.21 1.17 20.82
N GLY A 368 7.38 1.48 20.23
CA GLY A 368 7.50 2.58 19.28
C GLY A 368 6.70 2.36 17.99
N GLY A 369 6.42 1.10 17.65
CA GLY A 369 5.47 0.71 16.61
C GLY A 369 4.01 0.79 17.03
N GLY A 370 3.69 1.37 18.19
CA GLY A 370 2.37 1.37 18.82
C GLY A 370 2.11 0.16 19.71
N LEU A 371 0.99 0.20 20.45
CA LEU A 371 0.68 -0.77 21.49
C LEU A 371 0.42 -2.18 20.95
N ASN A 372 -0.25 -2.29 19.80
CA ASN A 372 -0.44 -3.55 19.11
C ASN A 372 0.74 -3.78 18.15
N THR A 373 1.72 -4.54 18.63
CA THR A 373 3.03 -4.69 17.97
C THR A 373 2.99 -5.54 16.70
N GLN A 374 1.90 -6.27 16.42
CA GLN A 374 1.76 -7.11 15.22
C GLN A 374 0.71 -6.61 14.23
N SER A 375 0.02 -5.51 14.54
CA SER A 375 -0.97 -4.95 13.63
C SER A 375 -0.33 -4.47 12.33
N TYR A 376 -0.98 -4.73 11.19
CA TYR A 376 -0.61 -4.09 9.92
C TYR A 376 -0.97 -2.60 9.94
N VAL A 377 -2.25 -2.28 9.74
CA VAL A 377 -2.79 -0.92 9.82
C VAL A 377 -4.19 -0.96 10.41
N HIS A 378 -4.66 0.19 10.90
CA HIS A 378 -6.00 0.31 11.47
C HIS A 378 -7.12 0.12 10.42
N ASN A 379 -6.92 0.69 9.22
CA ASN A 379 -7.84 0.62 8.09
C ASN A 379 -7.04 0.44 6.78
N PRO A 380 -7.09 -0.73 6.12
CA PRO A 380 -6.24 -1.05 4.97
C PRO A 380 -6.68 -0.38 3.66
N VAL A 381 -7.79 0.36 3.66
CA VAL A 381 -8.28 1.11 2.49
C VAL A 381 -7.83 2.57 2.52
N GLY A 382 -7.66 3.14 3.72
CA GLY A 382 -7.19 4.52 3.92
C GLY A 382 -5.74 4.63 4.40
N GLY A 383 -5.18 3.55 4.93
CA GLY A 383 -3.81 3.48 5.43
C GLY A 383 -3.03 2.34 4.80
N CYS A 384 -1.71 2.53 4.71
CA CYS A 384 -0.75 1.51 4.31
C CYS A 384 0.50 1.61 5.19
N ASP A 385 1.27 0.54 5.28
CA ASP A 385 2.59 0.51 5.95
C ASP A 385 3.65 0.03 4.92
N PRO A 386 4.23 0.95 4.14
CA PRO A 386 5.09 0.60 3.01
C PRO A 386 6.44 -0.02 3.38
N VAL A 387 6.92 0.22 4.60
CA VAL A 387 8.21 -0.28 5.10
C VAL A 387 8.07 -1.34 6.18
N GLY A 388 6.87 -1.59 6.67
CA GLY A 388 6.68 -2.51 7.77
C GLY A 388 7.11 -1.93 9.12
N LEU A 389 6.95 -0.63 9.37
CA LEU A 389 7.26 0.08 10.63
C LEU A 389 6.24 1.20 10.87
N LYS A 390 6.04 1.64 12.12
CA LYS A 390 5.34 2.92 12.38
C LYS A 390 6.35 4.03 12.69
N GLY A 391 6.33 5.11 11.92
CA GLY A 391 7.33 6.18 12.02
C GLY A 391 7.12 7.23 13.10
N CYS A 392 6.22 6.98 14.06
CA CYS A 392 5.97 7.90 15.17
C CYS A 392 5.86 7.16 16.50
N ILE A 393 6.58 7.64 17.51
CA ILE A 393 6.61 7.07 18.87
C ILE A 393 6.05 8.09 19.84
N LEU A 394 5.05 7.69 20.64
CA LEU A 394 4.54 8.51 21.74
C LEU A 394 5.12 8.03 23.07
N LYS A 395 5.61 8.96 23.89
CA LYS A 395 6.07 8.70 25.26
C LYS A 395 5.27 9.59 26.22
N GLU A 396 4.76 9.01 27.28
CA GLU A 396 4.25 9.77 28.42
C GLU A 396 5.44 10.26 29.25
N VAL A 397 5.38 11.51 29.72
CA VAL A 397 6.46 12.14 30.46
C VAL A 397 5.94 12.83 31.71
N ASP A 398 6.77 12.85 32.76
CA ASP A 398 6.49 13.62 33.97
C ASP A 398 7.04 15.05 33.77
N ASN A 399 6.22 15.92 33.18
CA ASN A 399 6.58 17.30 32.87
C ASN A 399 5.40 18.26 33.14
N GLU A 400 5.68 19.46 33.66
CA GLU A 400 4.63 20.44 34.00
C GLU A 400 4.03 21.14 32.76
N ASP A 401 4.76 21.20 31.65
CA ASP A 401 4.42 21.94 30.43
C ASP A 401 3.72 21.08 29.36
N TYR A 402 3.91 19.76 29.37
CA TYR A 402 3.29 18.82 28.44
C TYR A 402 3.20 17.41 29.02
N ASP A 403 2.24 16.63 28.55
CA ASP A 403 1.95 15.30 29.10
C ASP A 403 2.64 14.19 28.28
N PHE A 404 2.93 14.44 27.00
CA PHE A 404 3.55 13.47 26.09
C PHE A 404 4.65 14.08 25.22
N GLU A 405 5.62 13.27 24.82
CA GLU A 405 6.55 13.52 23.71
C GLU A 405 6.16 12.65 22.51
N LEU A 406 5.86 13.27 21.38
CA LEU A 406 5.66 12.60 20.10
C LEU A 406 6.93 12.75 19.26
N HIS A 407 7.64 11.64 19.11
CA HIS A 407 8.82 11.51 18.27
C HIS A 407 8.41 11.17 16.83
N ILE A 408 8.91 11.95 15.87
CA ILE A 408 8.66 11.79 14.44
C ILE A 408 10.01 11.53 13.76
N SER A 409 10.11 10.40 13.05
CA SER A 409 11.34 10.01 12.36
C SER A 409 11.52 10.78 11.04
N LYS A 410 12.54 11.64 10.98
CA LYS A 410 12.94 12.37 9.75
C LYS A 410 13.44 11.42 8.66
N LYS A 411 13.93 10.25 9.06
CA LYS A 411 14.30 9.18 8.12
C LYS A 411 13.08 8.55 7.43
N GLU A 412 11.95 8.42 8.13
CA GLU A 412 10.73 7.79 7.58
C GLU A 412 9.81 8.78 6.87
N TYR A 413 9.71 10.00 7.40
CA TYR A 413 8.89 11.08 6.85
C TYR A 413 9.74 12.34 6.63
N PRO A 414 10.72 12.32 5.71
CA PRO A 414 11.66 13.43 5.53
C PRO A 414 11.00 14.75 5.16
N GLU A 415 9.94 14.75 4.35
CA GLU A 415 9.29 16.00 3.97
C GLU A 415 8.41 16.55 5.11
N THR A 416 7.59 15.72 5.78
CA THR A 416 6.77 16.17 6.92
C THR A 416 7.63 16.57 8.11
N ALA A 417 8.65 15.78 8.48
CA ALA A 417 9.52 16.11 9.60
C ALA A 417 10.28 17.43 9.37
N GLN A 418 10.78 17.66 8.14
CA GLN A 418 11.43 18.93 7.81
C GLN A 418 10.46 20.11 7.86
N HIS A 419 9.25 19.96 7.31
CA HIS A 419 8.23 21.01 7.37
C HIS A 419 7.86 21.37 8.82
N ILE A 420 7.64 20.38 9.69
CA ILE A 420 7.35 20.60 11.11
C ILE A 420 8.51 21.33 11.80
N GLU A 421 9.74 20.89 11.57
CA GLU A 421 10.95 21.51 12.11
C GLU A 421 11.07 22.98 11.67
N ASP A 422 10.89 23.27 10.38
CA ASP A 422 10.97 24.62 9.81
C ASP A 422 9.86 25.52 10.32
N ALA A 423 8.65 24.99 10.48
CA ALA A 423 7.51 25.70 11.03
C ALA A 423 7.74 26.05 12.51
N ILE A 424 8.24 25.12 13.32
CA ILE A 424 8.62 25.36 14.72
C ILE A 424 9.72 26.43 14.81
N ASN A 425 10.77 26.32 13.99
CA ASN A 425 11.84 27.31 13.91
C ASN A 425 11.33 28.69 13.47
N SER A 426 10.23 28.73 12.72
CA SER A 426 9.53 29.95 12.29
C SER A 426 8.52 30.47 13.34
N GLY A 427 8.48 29.87 14.54
CA GLY A 427 7.67 30.31 15.67
C GLY A 427 6.29 29.66 15.77
N LYS A 428 6.03 28.55 15.05
CA LYS A 428 4.86 27.71 15.33
C LYS A 428 5.05 26.92 16.62
N ALA A 429 3.93 26.45 17.17
CA ALA A 429 3.93 25.69 18.40
C ALA A 429 4.70 24.37 18.24
N ASP A 430 5.57 24.08 19.20
CA ASP A 430 6.27 22.81 19.36
C ASP A 430 5.67 21.93 20.47
N VAL A 431 4.83 22.53 21.33
CA VAL A 431 3.88 21.85 22.22
C VAL A 431 2.48 22.15 21.71
N VAL A 432 1.72 21.10 21.41
CA VAL A 432 0.38 21.18 20.82
C VAL A 432 -0.64 20.48 21.70
N THR A 433 -1.86 20.99 21.74
CA THR A 433 -2.94 20.48 22.58
C THR A 433 -3.94 19.71 21.73
N ILE A 434 -4.28 18.49 22.13
CA ILE A 434 -5.26 17.65 21.42
C ILE A 434 -6.64 18.34 21.40
N ASP A 435 -7.16 18.59 20.19
CA ASP A 435 -8.46 19.22 19.92
C ASP A 435 -9.13 18.57 18.70
N ARG A 436 -9.53 17.29 18.82
CA ARG A 436 -10.06 16.52 17.69
C ARG A 436 -11.45 16.98 17.29
N ASP A 437 -12.24 17.46 18.25
CA ASP A 437 -13.61 17.92 18.03
C ASP A 437 -13.66 19.12 17.07
N ASN A 438 -12.63 19.97 17.07
CA ASN A 438 -12.53 21.13 16.17
C ASN A 438 -11.70 20.88 14.91
N SER A 439 -11.20 19.66 14.69
CA SER A 439 -10.27 19.35 13.59
C SER A 439 -10.79 19.76 12.21
N ALA A 440 -12.05 19.46 11.88
CA ALA A 440 -12.62 19.86 10.59
C ALA A 440 -12.66 21.39 10.40
N ALA A 441 -12.95 22.15 11.48
CA ALA A 441 -12.98 23.60 11.44
C ALA A 441 -11.56 24.20 11.35
N ASN A 442 -10.59 23.59 12.03
CA ASN A 442 -9.19 23.99 11.98
C ASN A 442 -8.63 23.75 10.58
N ARG A 443 -8.81 22.55 10.00
CA ARG A 443 -8.40 22.22 8.62
C ARG A 443 -8.96 23.19 7.58
N ALA A 444 -10.22 23.61 7.73
CA ALA A 444 -10.83 24.59 6.84
C ALA A 444 -10.19 25.99 6.96
N LYS A 445 -9.71 26.35 8.15
CA LYS A 445 -9.06 27.65 8.41
C LYS A 445 -7.60 27.67 7.96
N SER A 446 -6.82 26.62 8.21
CA SER A 446 -5.42 26.50 7.81
C SER A 446 -5.26 26.53 6.29
N LEU A 447 -6.11 25.79 5.58
CA LEU A 447 -6.05 25.69 4.13
C LEU A 447 -6.76 26.83 3.40
N LYS A 448 -7.33 27.80 4.13
CA LYS A 448 -8.07 28.92 3.54
C LYS A 448 -7.16 29.80 2.69
N GLY A 449 -7.40 29.83 1.39
CA GLY A 449 -6.61 30.63 0.45
C GLY A 449 -5.30 29.97 0.01
N VAL A 450 -4.98 28.78 0.50
CA VAL A 450 -3.84 27.98 0.03
C VAL A 450 -4.32 27.10 -1.14
N PRO A 451 -3.93 27.39 -2.39
CA PRO A 451 -4.40 26.63 -3.54
C PRO A 451 -3.90 25.18 -3.49
N THR A 452 -4.60 24.25 -4.13
CA THR A 452 -4.07 22.89 -4.30
C THR A 452 -2.96 22.90 -5.36
N LYS A 453 -1.92 22.07 -5.17
CA LYS A 453 -0.84 21.88 -6.15
C LYS A 453 -0.86 20.45 -6.68
N PRO A 454 -0.98 20.21 -7.99
CA PRO A 454 -1.04 18.85 -8.54
C PRO A 454 0.17 18.01 -8.11
N GLY A 455 -0.09 16.79 -7.63
CA GLY A 455 0.94 15.83 -7.20
C GLY A 455 1.60 16.15 -5.85
N LYS A 456 1.05 17.08 -5.08
CA LYS A 456 1.52 17.45 -3.74
C LYS A 456 0.33 17.56 -2.81
N ASP A 457 0.49 17.07 -1.58
CA ASP A 457 -0.47 17.35 -0.51
C ASP A 457 -0.05 18.63 0.22
N ARG A 458 -1.04 19.32 0.80
CA ARG A 458 -0.80 20.47 1.68
C ARG A 458 -0.65 19.94 3.09
N ASP A 459 0.59 19.84 3.53
CA ASP A 459 0.88 19.53 4.93
C ASP A 459 0.74 20.79 5.77
N GLU A 460 0.27 20.66 7.00
CA GLU A 460 -0.06 21.80 7.86
C GLU A 460 0.52 21.63 9.26
N TRP A 461 1.21 22.66 9.74
CA TRP A 461 1.74 22.69 11.09
C TRP A 461 1.44 24.01 11.82
N PRO A 462 0.80 23.98 13.01
CA PRO A 462 0.28 22.81 13.70
C PRO A 462 -0.90 22.16 12.96
N MET A 463 -0.98 20.83 13.06
CA MET A 463 -2.05 20.08 12.39
C MET A 463 -3.43 20.44 12.92
N ALA A 464 -4.46 20.24 12.10
CA ALA A 464 -5.84 20.53 12.45
C ALA A 464 -6.36 19.80 13.69
N MET A 465 -5.85 18.60 14.01
CA MET A 465 -6.25 17.86 15.20
C MET A 465 -5.76 18.47 16.53
N PHE A 466 -5.01 19.57 16.46
CA PHE A 466 -4.56 20.33 17.61
C PHE A 466 -5.27 21.68 17.70
N LYS A 467 -5.37 22.19 18.93
CA LYS A 467 -5.97 23.48 19.26
C LYS A 467 -5.25 24.65 18.60
N GLU A 468 -3.93 24.53 18.46
CA GLU A 468 -3.03 25.50 17.82
C GLU A 468 -3.11 25.43 16.28
N GLY A 469 -3.80 24.42 15.74
CA GLY A 469 -4.07 24.29 14.33
C GLY A 469 -5.05 25.34 13.80
N GLY A 470 -5.19 25.37 12.47
CA GLY A 470 -6.13 26.27 11.80
C GLY A 470 -5.56 27.63 11.44
N THR A 471 -6.17 28.72 11.88
CA THR A 471 -5.79 30.07 11.40
C THR A 471 -4.35 30.39 11.81
N GLY A 472 -3.49 30.54 10.81
CA GLY A 472 -2.07 30.83 11.02
C GLY A 472 -1.20 29.58 11.14
N ALA A 473 -1.70 28.37 10.88
CA ALA A 473 -0.85 27.22 10.61
C ALA A 473 0.06 27.48 9.40
N ASP A 474 1.30 27.01 9.48
CA ASP A 474 2.20 26.93 8.34
C ASP A 474 1.73 25.83 7.39
N VAL A 475 1.92 26.03 6.09
CA VAL A 475 1.43 25.10 5.07
C VAL A 475 2.46 24.92 3.98
N GLU A 476 2.95 23.69 3.83
CA GLU A 476 3.93 23.33 2.82
C GLU A 476 3.40 22.26 1.85
N TYR A 477 3.93 22.26 0.62
CA TYR A 477 3.56 21.27 -0.40
C TYR A 477 4.56 20.11 -0.45
N ILE A 478 4.20 19.00 0.17
CA ILE A 478 5.05 17.80 0.25
C ILE A 478 4.46 16.62 -0.51
N SER A 479 5.22 15.55 -0.71
CA SER A 479 4.70 14.37 -1.41
C SER A 479 3.50 13.75 -0.66
N PRO A 480 2.46 13.28 -1.38
CA PRO A 480 1.31 12.64 -0.75
C PRO A 480 1.66 11.41 0.08
N SER A 481 2.67 10.63 -0.32
CA SER A 481 3.10 9.46 0.42
C SER A 481 3.66 9.83 1.80
N ASP A 482 4.46 10.89 1.86
CA ASP A 482 5.07 11.38 3.10
C ASP A 482 4.01 11.96 4.03
N ASN A 483 3.20 12.93 3.53
CA ASN A 483 2.13 13.56 4.30
C ASN A 483 1.12 12.56 4.89
N ARG A 484 0.57 11.68 4.05
CA ARG A 484 -0.45 10.72 4.49
C ARG A 484 0.14 9.65 5.40
N GLY A 485 1.37 9.22 5.12
CA GLY A 485 2.10 8.28 5.97
C GLY A 485 2.32 8.85 7.37
N ALA A 486 2.87 10.08 7.44
CA ALA A 486 3.11 10.79 8.68
C ALA A 486 1.81 11.08 9.43
N GLY A 487 0.79 11.64 8.76
CA GLY A 487 -0.51 11.93 9.35
C GLY A 487 -1.21 10.69 9.91
N SER A 488 -1.13 9.56 9.20
CA SER A 488 -1.64 8.26 9.68
C SER A 488 -0.86 7.78 10.90
N SER A 489 0.47 7.85 10.87
CA SER A 489 1.34 7.42 11.98
C SER A 489 1.13 8.27 13.24
N ILE A 490 1.07 9.60 13.08
CA ILE A 490 0.84 10.56 14.16
C ILE A 490 -0.57 10.41 14.73
N GLY A 491 -1.58 10.33 13.87
CA GLY A 491 -2.97 10.10 14.29
C GLY A 491 -3.13 8.78 15.05
N HIS A 492 -2.40 7.73 14.65
CA HIS A 492 -2.40 6.46 15.36
C HIS A 492 -1.66 6.54 16.71
N ALA A 493 -0.48 7.14 16.75
CA ALA A 493 0.30 7.32 17.98
C ALA A 493 -0.51 8.07 19.04
N LEU A 494 -1.27 9.08 18.62
CA LEU A 494 -2.09 9.92 19.48
C LEU A 494 -3.50 9.36 19.72
N LYS A 495 -3.88 8.21 19.18
CA LYS A 495 -5.29 7.75 19.16
C LYS A 495 -5.93 7.67 20.55
N ASN A 496 -5.18 7.19 21.54
CA ASN A 496 -5.68 6.95 22.91
C ASN A 496 -5.34 8.11 23.87
N VAL A 497 -4.85 9.23 23.35
CA VAL A 497 -4.56 10.42 24.17
C VAL A 497 -5.84 11.22 24.35
N ASP A 498 -6.19 11.53 25.59
CA ASP A 498 -7.41 12.27 25.93
C ASP A 498 -7.44 13.68 25.32
N GLU A 499 -8.66 14.18 25.10
CA GLU A 499 -8.88 15.56 24.65
C GLU A 499 -8.30 16.56 25.66
N GLY A 500 -7.60 17.58 25.16
CA GLY A 500 -6.95 18.59 26.01
C GLY A 500 -5.55 18.22 26.52
N ALA A 501 -5.07 17.00 26.27
CA ALA A 501 -3.69 16.64 26.58
C ALA A 501 -2.69 17.42 25.71
N ARG A 502 -1.54 17.75 26.28
CA ARG A 502 -0.45 18.52 25.65
C ARG A 502 0.65 17.58 25.19
N VAL A 503 1.09 17.75 23.95
CA VAL A 503 2.05 16.88 23.27
C VAL A 503 3.20 17.73 22.75
N LYS A 504 4.42 17.48 23.23
CA LYS A 504 5.66 18.02 22.70
C LYS A 504 6.08 17.25 21.45
N ILE A 505 6.45 17.95 20.39
CA ILE A 505 6.99 17.32 19.18
C ILE A 505 8.51 17.25 19.26
N ILE A 506 9.03 16.06 18.96
CA ILE A 506 10.46 15.78 18.84
C ILE A 506 10.71 15.23 17.44
N ILE A 507 11.64 15.84 16.72
CA ILE A 507 12.10 15.33 15.42
C ILE A 507 13.36 14.50 15.66
N ASP A 508 13.28 13.21 15.34
CA ASP A 508 14.42 12.30 15.43
C ASP A 508 15.13 12.25 14.06
N GLU A 509 16.46 12.40 14.06
CA GLU A 509 17.31 12.39 12.86
C GLU A 509 17.54 11.00 12.24
#